data_AF-A0A1N6GXN8-F1
#
_entry.id   AF-A0A1N6GXN8-F1
#
_cell.length_a   1.000
_cell.length_b   1.000
_cell.length_c   1.000
_cell.angle_alpha   90.00
_cell.angle_beta   90.00
_cell.angle_gamma   90.00
#
_symmetry.space_group_name_H-M   'P 1'
#
loop_
_entity.id
_entity.type
_entity.pdbx_description
1 polymer ?
#
loop_
_entity_poly.entity_id
_entity_poly.type
_entity_poly.pdbx_seq_one_letter_code
_entity_poly.pdbx_strand_id
1 'polypeptide(L)'
;MTFRAALLALALAASPASAQSPEVDLEAIVACVQNAAGGSAAARCIEASLTPCDSVQYETPAVALLCYQTARATFDEGITAERQRLAALDKPVDAGFVTVNARYDMLGALLECDRDEDISLLGDHQPQDVARAKARCLTSVSAVTWLKLRLALRE
;
A
#
# COMPACT_ATOMS: atom_id res chain seq x y z
N MET A 1 -25.24 9.95 -62.77
CA MET A 1 -25.44 9.71 -61.32
C MET A 1 -24.42 8.69 -60.87
N THR A 2 -23.27 9.14 -60.37
CA THR A 2 -22.16 8.29 -59.93
C THR A 2 -22.14 8.26 -58.40
N PHE A 3 -22.46 7.10 -57.82
CA PHE A 3 -22.47 6.87 -56.38
C PHE A 3 -21.04 6.80 -55.84
N ARG A 4 -20.67 7.76 -54.98
CA ARG A 4 -19.45 7.74 -54.17
C ARG A 4 -19.64 6.74 -53.02
N ALA A 5 -18.96 5.60 -53.08
CA ALA A 5 -18.80 4.71 -51.93
C ALA A 5 -17.58 5.15 -51.12
N ALA A 6 -17.81 5.90 -50.04
CA ALA A 6 -16.80 6.20 -49.03
C ALA A 6 -16.94 5.18 -47.90
N LEU A 7 -16.06 4.17 -47.90
CA LEU A 7 -15.88 3.24 -46.78
C LEU A 7 -15.08 3.95 -45.68
N LEU A 8 -15.76 4.41 -44.64
CA LEU A 8 -15.13 4.84 -43.39
C LEU A 8 -14.62 3.61 -42.64
N ALA A 9 -13.30 3.45 -42.59
CA ALA A 9 -12.62 2.52 -41.70
C ALA A 9 -12.68 3.05 -40.26
N LEU A 10 -13.60 2.51 -39.46
CA LEU A 10 -13.67 2.76 -38.02
C LEU A 10 -12.58 1.91 -37.33
N ALA A 11 -11.37 2.45 -37.24
CA ALA A 11 -10.30 1.84 -36.46
C ALA A 11 -10.60 2.05 -34.96
N LEU A 12 -11.15 1.02 -34.31
CA LEU A 12 -11.18 0.94 -32.85
C LEU A 12 -9.74 0.80 -32.33
N ALA A 13 -9.09 1.93 -32.08
CA ALA A 13 -7.92 1.97 -31.21
C ALA A 13 -8.39 1.82 -29.77
N ALA A 14 -8.71 0.59 -29.36
CA ALA A 14 -8.76 0.25 -27.95
C ALA A 14 -7.32 0.26 -27.44
N SER A 15 -6.86 1.40 -26.92
CA SER A 15 -5.60 1.49 -26.20
C SER A 15 -5.65 0.46 -25.07
N PRO A 16 -4.67 -0.45 -24.94
CA PRO A 16 -4.60 -1.31 -23.78
C PRO A 16 -4.48 -0.40 -22.56
N ALA A 17 -5.50 -0.41 -21.71
CA ALA A 17 -5.42 0.18 -20.39
C ALA A 17 -4.30 -0.57 -19.67
N SER A 18 -3.11 0.03 -19.67
CA SER A 18 -2.03 -0.45 -18.83
C SER A 18 -2.52 -0.21 -17.42
N ALA A 19 -2.86 -1.29 -16.71
CA ALA A 19 -3.03 -1.24 -15.28
C ALA A 19 -1.68 -0.77 -14.73
N GLN A 20 -1.56 0.55 -14.49
CA GLN A 20 -0.45 1.12 -13.76
C GLN A 20 -0.59 0.57 -12.36
N SER A 21 0.12 -0.52 -12.09
CA SER A 21 0.34 -0.99 -10.74
C SER A 21 0.94 0.18 -9.95
N PRO A 22 0.44 0.52 -8.76
CA PRO A 22 1.10 1.50 -7.92
C PRO A 22 2.50 0.97 -7.62
N GLU A 23 3.51 1.55 -8.27
CA GLU A 23 4.90 1.23 -7.96
C GLU A 23 5.23 1.98 -6.67
N VAL A 24 5.13 1.27 -5.55
CA VAL A 24 5.52 1.80 -4.24
C VAL A 24 7.04 1.92 -4.21
N ASP A 25 7.55 3.14 -4.26
CA ASP A 25 8.97 3.42 -4.10
C ASP A 25 9.33 3.51 -2.61
N LEU A 26 9.87 2.41 -2.09
CA LEU A 26 10.30 2.30 -0.70
C LEU A 26 11.43 3.30 -0.36
N GLU A 27 12.37 3.55 -1.27
CA GLU A 27 13.46 4.49 -0.98
C GLU A 27 12.98 5.95 -1.02
N ALA A 28 12.00 6.28 -1.87
CA ALA A 28 11.33 7.58 -1.81
C ALA A 28 10.60 7.80 -0.48
N ILE A 29 9.98 6.76 0.10
CA ILE A 29 9.36 6.86 1.44
C ILE A 29 10.42 7.11 2.51
N VAL A 30 11.55 6.39 2.48
CA VAL A 30 12.66 6.63 3.44
C VAL A 30 13.17 8.07 3.31
N ALA A 31 13.45 8.53 2.09
CA ALA A 31 13.91 9.89 1.83
C ALA A 31 12.88 10.94 2.29
N CYS A 32 11.59 10.69 2.08
CA CYS A 32 10.53 11.57 2.57
C CYS A 32 10.56 11.68 4.10
N VAL A 33 10.67 10.56 4.81
CA VAL A 33 10.69 10.54 6.29
C VAL A 33 11.93 11.21 6.84
N GLN A 34 13.10 10.98 6.23
CA GLN A 34 14.36 11.59 6.65
C GLN A 34 14.39 13.12 6.46
N ASN A 35 13.70 13.62 5.44
CA ASN A 35 13.64 15.05 5.14
C ASN A 35 12.46 15.77 5.81
N ALA A 36 11.53 15.04 6.44
CA ALA A 36 10.35 15.61 7.05
C ALA A 36 10.58 16.00 8.51
N ALA A 37 10.17 17.21 8.88
CA ALA A 37 10.12 17.64 10.27
C ALA A 37 8.85 17.16 10.98
N GLY A 38 8.97 16.79 12.26
CA GLY A 38 7.85 16.52 13.17
C GLY A 38 7.44 15.05 13.29
N GLY A 39 6.77 14.72 14.40
CA GLY A 39 6.47 13.33 14.80
C GLY A 39 5.51 12.55 13.89
N SER A 40 4.82 13.22 12.95
CA SER A 40 3.88 12.58 12.00
C SER A 40 4.47 12.35 10.60
N ALA A 41 5.78 12.56 10.42
CA ALA A 41 6.47 12.37 9.15
C ALA A 41 6.19 11.00 8.49
N ALA A 42 6.32 9.92 9.28
CA ALA A 42 6.10 8.55 8.81
C ALA A 42 4.70 8.34 8.20
N ALA A 43 3.65 8.74 8.92
CA ALA A 43 2.28 8.59 8.46
C ALA A 43 2.05 9.37 7.16
N ARG A 44 2.47 10.62 7.09
CA ARG A 44 2.31 11.47 5.89
C ARG A 44 3.03 10.90 4.67
N CYS A 45 4.24 10.39 4.82
CA CYS A 45 5.01 9.83 3.71
C CYS A 45 4.39 8.53 3.18
N ILE A 46 3.89 7.68 4.08
CA ILE A 46 3.15 6.47 3.70
C ILE A 46 1.83 6.85 3.00
N GLU A 47 1.05 7.76 3.55
CA GLU A 47 -0.20 8.24 2.93
C GLU A 47 0.03 8.83 1.54
N ALA A 48 1.10 9.63 1.37
CA ALA A 48 1.49 10.16 0.07
C ALA A 48 1.79 9.04 -0.94
N SER A 49 2.47 7.97 -0.52
CA SER A 49 2.75 6.82 -1.39
C SER A 49 1.50 6.03 -1.80
N LEU A 50 0.42 6.12 -1.01
CA LEU A 50 -0.85 5.44 -1.25
C LEU A 50 -1.91 6.31 -1.94
N THR A 51 -1.63 7.61 -2.12
CA THR A 51 -2.50 8.57 -2.81
C THR A 51 -2.95 8.10 -4.20
N PRO A 52 -2.12 7.41 -5.02
CA PRO A 52 -2.58 6.82 -6.27
C PRO A 52 -3.74 5.83 -6.10
N CYS A 53 -3.73 5.00 -5.05
CA CYS A 53 -4.82 4.06 -4.76
C CYS A 53 -6.07 4.76 -4.19
N ASP A 54 -5.88 5.87 -3.48
CA ASP A 54 -7.00 6.74 -3.06
C ASP A 54 -7.67 7.44 -4.25
N SER A 55 -6.92 7.73 -5.30
CA SER A 55 -7.40 8.45 -6.48
C SER A 55 -8.14 7.58 -7.51
N VAL A 56 -8.19 6.26 -7.30
CA VAL A 56 -8.96 5.35 -8.17
C VAL A 56 -10.45 5.67 -8.07
N GLN A 57 -11.11 5.78 -9.23
CA GLN A 57 -12.52 6.17 -9.32
C GLN A 57 -13.44 5.19 -8.58
N TYR A 58 -14.48 5.76 -7.95
CA TYR A 58 -15.47 5.04 -7.16
C TYR A 58 -16.23 3.98 -7.97
N GLU A 59 -16.45 4.22 -9.26
CA GLU A 59 -17.12 3.26 -10.17
C GLU A 59 -16.30 2.00 -10.44
N THR A 60 -15.02 1.97 -10.03
CA THR A 60 -14.08 0.85 -10.23
C THR A 60 -13.49 0.34 -8.90
N PRO A 61 -14.32 -0.10 -7.94
CA PRO A 61 -13.83 -0.43 -6.59
C PRO A 61 -12.84 -1.60 -6.58
N ALA A 62 -12.99 -2.56 -7.50
CA ALA A 62 -12.06 -3.68 -7.65
C ALA A 62 -10.64 -3.23 -8.05
N VAL A 63 -10.51 -2.13 -8.81
CA VAL A 63 -9.21 -1.59 -9.21
C VAL A 63 -8.52 -0.94 -8.01
N ALA A 64 -9.27 -0.21 -7.18
CA ALA A 64 -8.74 0.38 -5.94
C ALA A 64 -8.28 -0.70 -4.97
N LEU A 65 -9.08 -1.76 -4.81
CA LEU A 65 -8.73 -2.93 -3.99
C LEU A 65 -7.44 -3.59 -4.48
N LEU A 66 -7.34 -3.85 -5.79
CA LEU A 66 -6.14 -4.44 -6.38
C LEU A 66 -4.91 -3.54 -6.17
N CYS A 67 -5.04 -2.22 -6.36
CA CYS A 67 -3.99 -1.24 -6.11
C CYS A 67 -3.42 -1.39 -4.68
N TYR A 68 -4.30 -1.41 -3.67
CA TYR A 68 -3.87 -1.60 -2.28
C TYR A 68 -3.21 -2.95 -2.03
N GLN A 69 -3.77 -4.04 -2.56
CA GLN A 69 -3.18 -5.37 -2.41
C GLN A 69 -1.79 -5.47 -3.02
N THR A 70 -1.58 -4.84 -4.18
CA THR A 70 -0.26 -4.80 -4.82
C THR A 70 0.74 -3.95 -4.03
N ALA A 71 0.32 -2.77 -3.57
CA ALA A 71 1.15 -1.93 -2.69
C ALA A 71 1.54 -2.68 -1.40
N ARG A 72 0.59 -3.40 -0.80
CA ARG A 72 0.84 -4.24 0.38
C ARG A 72 1.88 -5.31 0.10
N ALA A 73 1.80 -5.99 -1.05
CA ALA A 73 2.78 -7.02 -1.41
C ALA A 73 4.21 -6.46 -1.44
N THR A 74 4.40 -5.25 -1.98
CA THR A 74 5.71 -4.55 -1.94
C THR A 74 6.19 -4.30 -0.51
N PHE A 75 5.30 -3.86 0.39
CA PHE A 75 5.67 -3.68 1.79
C PHE A 75 5.98 -5.01 2.48
N ASP A 76 5.22 -6.08 2.23
CA ASP A 76 5.42 -7.40 2.84
C ASP A 76 6.76 -8.04 2.38
N GLU A 77 7.15 -7.84 1.12
CA GLU A 77 8.48 -8.16 0.60
C GLU A 77 9.56 -7.34 1.32
N GLY A 78 9.35 -6.04 1.47
CA GLY A 78 10.23 -5.14 2.22
C GLY A 78 10.41 -5.58 3.69
N ILE A 79 9.34 -5.96 4.39
CA ILE A 79 9.40 -6.49 5.76
C ILE A 79 10.32 -7.72 5.79
N THR A 80 10.18 -8.62 4.81
CA THR A 80 11.00 -9.83 4.72
C THR A 80 12.48 -9.49 4.51
N ALA A 81 12.79 -8.57 3.60
CA ALA A 81 14.14 -8.10 3.38
C ALA A 81 14.74 -7.44 4.63
N GLU A 82 13.98 -6.61 5.34
CA GLU A 82 14.47 -5.93 6.55
C GLU A 82 14.70 -6.89 7.72
N ARG A 83 13.88 -7.94 7.88
CA ARG A 83 14.16 -9.00 8.86
C ARG A 83 15.46 -9.74 8.54
N GLN A 84 15.72 -10.03 7.26
CA GLN A 84 16.98 -10.66 6.85
C GLN A 84 18.18 -9.75 7.12
N ARG A 85 18.05 -8.44 6.81
CA ARG A 85 19.08 -7.44 7.13
C ARG A 85 19.36 -7.39 8.63
N LEU A 86 18.33 -7.30 9.47
CA LEU A 86 18.47 -7.24 10.93
C LEU A 86 19.12 -8.50 11.49
N ALA A 87 18.77 -9.68 10.97
CA ALA A 87 19.37 -10.95 11.37
C ALA A 87 20.87 -11.07 11.01
N ALA A 88 21.33 -10.30 10.02
CA ALA A 88 22.73 -10.25 9.60
C ALA A 88 23.57 -9.21 10.37
N LEU A 89 22.98 -8.44 11.28
CA LEU A 89 23.72 -7.46 12.10
C LEU A 89 24.50 -8.13 13.22
N ASP A 90 25.64 -7.56 13.57
CA ASP A 90 26.43 -7.92 14.76
C ASP A 90 25.84 -7.31 16.06
N LYS A 91 24.51 -7.30 16.17
CA LYS A 91 23.72 -6.86 17.33
C LYS A 91 22.48 -7.76 17.50
N PRO A 92 22.64 -9.09 17.71
CA PRO A 92 21.54 -10.04 17.59
C PRO A 92 20.43 -9.86 18.63
N VAL A 93 20.78 -9.38 19.84
CA VAL A 93 19.78 -9.10 20.90
C VAL A 93 18.90 -7.93 20.51
N ASP A 94 19.49 -6.80 20.10
CA ASP A 94 18.74 -5.61 19.70
C ASP A 94 17.88 -5.88 18.46
N ALA A 95 18.45 -6.57 17.47
CA ALA A 95 17.73 -6.98 16.25
C ALA A 95 16.55 -7.91 16.58
N GLY A 96 16.74 -8.82 17.55
CA GLY A 96 15.69 -9.68 18.09
C GLY A 96 14.56 -8.89 18.72
N PHE A 97 14.87 -7.95 19.62
CA PHE A 97 13.87 -7.08 20.26
C PHE A 97 13.05 -6.28 19.24
N VAL A 98 13.73 -5.64 18.28
CA VAL A 98 13.07 -4.89 17.21
C VAL A 98 12.11 -5.78 16.42
N THR A 99 12.57 -6.97 16.02
CA THR A 99 11.78 -7.89 15.18
C THR A 99 10.56 -8.43 15.94
N VAL A 100 10.73 -8.79 17.22
CA VAL A 100 9.64 -9.28 18.06
C VAL A 100 8.60 -8.18 18.29
N ASN A 101 9.03 -6.97 18.67
CA ASN A 101 8.11 -5.86 18.91
C ASN A 101 7.36 -5.48 17.62
N ALA A 102 8.06 -5.37 16.48
CA ALA A 102 7.43 -5.09 15.19
C ALA A 102 6.37 -6.15 14.82
N ARG A 103 6.63 -7.44 15.12
CA ARG A 103 5.65 -8.51 14.89
C ARG A 103 4.39 -8.33 15.73
N TYR A 104 4.52 -8.08 17.02
CA TYR A 104 3.36 -7.93 17.91
C TYR A 104 2.59 -6.63 17.65
N ASP A 105 3.30 -5.53 17.36
CA ASP A 105 2.69 -4.28 16.89
C ASP A 105 1.86 -4.52 15.63
N MET A 106 2.43 -5.23 14.64
CA MET A 106 1.73 -5.56 13.39
C MET A 106 0.47 -6.40 13.67
N LEU A 107 0.58 -7.45 14.49
CA LEU A 107 -0.57 -8.30 14.84
C LEU A 107 -1.69 -7.52 15.52
N GLY A 108 -1.35 -6.62 16.45
CA GLY A 108 -2.32 -5.74 17.10
C GLY A 108 -3.04 -4.86 16.09
N ALA A 109 -2.29 -4.20 15.20
CA ALA A 109 -2.86 -3.31 14.19
C ALA A 109 -3.69 -4.06 13.12
N LEU A 110 -3.31 -5.28 12.75
CA LEU A 110 -4.12 -6.12 11.86
C LEU A 110 -5.49 -6.46 12.48
N LEU A 111 -5.51 -6.77 13.79
CA LEU A 111 -6.76 -7.03 14.52
C LEU A 111 -7.65 -5.78 14.58
N GLU A 112 -7.06 -4.59 14.67
CA GLU A 112 -7.81 -3.33 14.58
C GLU A 112 -8.44 -3.14 13.20
N CYS A 113 -7.73 -3.46 12.11
CA CYS A 113 -8.32 -3.44 10.77
C CYS A 113 -9.52 -4.39 10.63
N ASP A 114 -9.44 -5.59 11.20
CA ASP A 114 -10.55 -6.55 11.19
C ASP A 114 -11.73 -6.05 12.04
N ARG A 115 -11.46 -5.49 13.23
CA ARG A 115 -12.48 -4.88 14.08
C ARG A 115 -13.21 -3.74 13.36
N ASP A 116 -12.48 -2.89 12.64
CA ASP A 116 -13.05 -1.75 11.94
C ASP A 116 -13.90 -2.19 10.73
N GLU A 117 -13.54 -3.29 10.05
CA GLU A 117 -14.41 -3.96 9.08
C GLU A 117 -15.70 -4.47 9.74
N ASP A 118 -15.59 -5.23 10.83
CA ASP A 118 -16.74 -5.78 11.54
C ASP A 118 -17.72 -4.68 11.96
N ILE A 119 -17.20 -3.57 12.51
CA ILE A 119 -18.01 -2.40 12.87
C ILE A 119 -18.66 -1.78 11.62
N SER A 120 -17.92 -1.63 10.52
CA SER A 120 -18.44 -1.04 9.28
C SER A 120 -19.56 -1.88 8.66
N LEU A 121 -19.48 -3.21 8.76
CA LEU A 121 -20.50 -4.14 8.28
C LEU A 121 -21.81 -4.08 9.08
N LEU A 122 -21.79 -3.52 10.29
CA LEU A 122 -23.00 -3.25 11.08
C LEU A 122 -23.73 -1.97 10.65
N GLY A 123 -23.07 -1.11 9.86
CA GLY A 123 -23.63 0.14 9.33
C GLY A 123 -24.29 0.00 7.95
N ASP A 124 -24.64 1.13 7.34
CA ASP A 124 -25.22 1.21 5.99
C ASP A 124 -24.13 1.45 4.91
N HIS A 125 -22.96 0.83 5.09
CA HIS A 125 -21.85 0.93 4.15
C HIS A 125 -21.99 -0.10 3.03
N GLN A 126 -21.67 0.31 1.81
CA GLN A 126 -21.61 -0.64 0.70
C GLN A 126 -20.44 -1.62 0.90
N PRO A 127 -20.62 -2.93 0.67
CA PRO A 127 -19.58 -3.93 0.92
C PRO A 127 -18.25 -3.64 0.22
N GLN A 128 -18.29 -3.08 -0.99
CA GLN A 128 -17.09 -2.71 -1.74
C GLN A 128 -16.29 -1.57 -1.08
N ASP A 129 -16.97 -0.66 -0.38
CA ASP A 129 -16.33 0.45 0.32
C ASP A 129 -15.65 -0.04 1.60
N VAL A 130 -16.30 -0.97 2.30
CA VAL A 130 -15.72 -1.67 3.46
C VAL A 130 -14.48 -2.46 3.04
N ALA A 131 -14.56 -3.23 1.96
CA ALA A 131 -13.43 -4.00 1.44
C ALA A 131 -12.24 -3.09 1.04
N ARG A 132 -12.52 -1.95 0.40
CA ARG A 132 -11.49 -0.95 0.07
C ARG A 132 -10.86 -0.36 1.33
N ALA A 133 -11.67 0.02 2.32
CA ALA A 133 -11.18 0.57 3.59
C ALA A 133 -10.30 -0.44 4.34
N LYS A 134 -10.72 -1.71 4.41
CA LYS A 134 -9.91 -2.80 4.97
C LYS A 134 -8.59 -2.96 4.23
N ALA A 135 -8.61 -3.00 2.90
CA ALA A 135 -7.38 -3.13 2.11
C ALA A 135 -6.41 -1.97 2.35
N ARG A 136 -6.92 -0.73 2.44
CA ARG A 136 -6.13 0.45 2.82
C ARG A 136 -5.51 0.28 4.21
N CYS A 137 -6.30 -0.11 5.21
CA CYS A 137 -5.82 -0.33 6.58
C CYS A 137 -4.69 -1.38 6.61
N LEU A 138 -4.93 -2.56 6.03
CA LEU A 138 -3.94 -3.64 5.98
C LEU A 138 -2.63 -3.21 5.29
N THR A 139 -2.75 -2.43 4.21
CA THR A 139 -1.58 -1.89 3.49
C THR A 139 -0.79 -0.92 4.37
N SER A 140 -1.46 0.00 5.05
CA SER A 140 -0.83 0.94 5.98
C SER A 140 -0.14 0.22 7.14
N VAL A 141 -0.72 -0.86 7.67
CA VAL A 141 -0.10 -1.68 8.71
C VAL A 141 1.21 -2.31 8.22
N SER A 142 1.22 -2.90 7.02
CA SER A 142 2.45 -3.42 6.42
C SER A 142 3.47 -2.31 6.17
N ALA A 143 3.05 -1.15 5.67
CA ALA A 143 3.93 0.00 5.42
C ALA A 143 4.60 0.52 6.70
N VAL A 144 3.84 0.71 7.78
CA VAL A 144 4.36 1.16 9.08
C VAL A 144 5.32 0.12 9.65
N THR A 145 4.98 -1.15 9.56
CA THR A 145 5.83 -2.25 10.05
C THR A 145 7.15 -2.30 9.29
N TRP A 146 7.11 -2.24 7.96
CA TRP A 146 8.30 -2.17 7.13
C TRP A 146 9.16 -0.97 7.51
N LEU A 147 8.59 0.24 7.60
CA LEU A 147 9.34 1.46 7.90
C LEU A 147 10.00 1.40 9.28
N LYS A 148 9.31 0.88 10.30
CA LYS A 148 9.88 0.64 11.64
C LYS A 148 11.12 -0.24 11.56
N LEU A 149 11.05 -1.38 10.85
CA LEU A 149 12.20 -2.28 10.67
C LEU A 149 13.31 -1.62 9.84
N ARG A 150 12.94 -0.88 8.80
CA ARG A 150 13.84 -0.18 7.88
C ARG A 150 14.66 0.87 8.61
N LEU A 151 14.08 1.60 9.56
CA LEU A 151 14.77 2.65 10.32
C LEU A 151 15.45 2.13 11.60
N ALA A 152 15.12 0.91 12.04
CA ALA A 152 15.69 0.35 13.25
C ALA A 152 17.19 0.07 13.12
N LEU A 153 17.90 0.35 14.22
CA LEU A 153 19.34 0.10 14.39
C LEU A 153 20.19 0.74 13.29
N ARG A 154 19.72 1.86 12.72
CA ARG A 154 20.52 2.72 11.89
C ARG A 154 21.22 3.75 12.77
N GLU A 155 22.53 3.60 12.87
CA GLU A 155 23.50 4.63 13.25
C GLU A 155 24.33 4.98 12.01
#